data_AF-A0A8S3YIR1-F1
#
_entry.id   AF-A0A8S3YIR1-F1
#
_cell.length_a   1.000
_cell.length_b   1.000
_cell.length_c   1.000
_cell.angle_alpha   90.00
_cell.angle_beta   90.00
_cell.angle_gamma   90.00
#
_symmetry.space_group_name_H-M   'P 1'
#
loop_
_entity.id
_entity.type
_entity.pdbx_description
1 polymer ?
#
loop_
_entity_poly.entity_id
_entity_poly.type
_entity_poly.pdbx_seq_one_letter_code
_entity_poly.pdbx_strand_id
1 'polypeptide(L)'
;MAHRHSSSRRTDSLPSSVATPLGNGQHTHEDNPNHLVYKKMETIIERMQDESTGVPVRTVKSFMSKVPSVFTGQDLVSWMMRNLDVEDQ
;
A
#
# COMPACT_ATOMS: atom_id res chain seq x y z
N MET A 1 54.36 7.60 55.31
CA MET A 1 54.82 8.19 54.03
C MET A 1 54.04 7.55 52.89
N ALA A 2 53.50 8.37 51.99
CA ALA A 2 52.97 8.08 50.65
C ALA A 2 51.61 7.34 50.47
N HIS A 3 50.71 8.07 49.81
CA HIS A 3 49.48 7.64 49.14
C HIS A 3 49.73 6.63 48.01
N ARG A 4 48.75 5.75 47.69
CA ARG A 4 48.36 5.51 46.29
C ARG A 4 46.94 4.94 46.11
N HIS A 5 46.33 5.45 45.05
CA HIS A 5 45.01 5.25 44.49
C HIS A 5 44.79 3.91 43.76
N SER A 6 43.51 3.52 43.69
CA SER A 6 42.76 3.09 42.49
C SER A 6 42.66 1.60 42.07
N SER A 7 41.40 1.30 41.71
CA SER A 7 40.89 0.35 40.70
C SER A 7 40.46 -1.05 41.15
N SER A 8 39.17 -1.11 41.47
CA SER A 8 38.31 -2.29 41.53
C SER A 8 38.24 -2.98 40.17
N ARG A 9 38.55 -4.28 40.14
CA ARG A 9 38.32 -5.15 38.98
C ARG A 9 37.22 -6.13 39.38
N ARG A 10 35.97 -5.77 39.13
CA ARG A 10 34.83 -6.68 39.30
C ARG A 10 34.68 -7.51 38.03
N THR A 11 34.80 -8.81 38.21
CA THR A 11 34.33 -9.84 37.30
C THR A 11 32.82 -9.86 37.36
N ASP A 12 32.13 -9.50 36.27
CA ASP A 12 30.70 -9.78 36.12
C ASP A 12 30.51 -10.60 34.84
N SER A 13 30.11 -11.85 35.06
CA SER A 13 29.79 -12.84 34.05
C SER A 13 28.54 -12.43 33.27
N LEU A 14 28.67 -12.31 31.94
CA LEU A 14 27.52 -12.09 31.05
C LEU A 14 26.57 -13.31 31.11
N PRO A 15 25.25 -13.12 31.28
CA PRO A 15 24.29 -14.18 30.99
C PRO A 15 24.18 -14.36 29.47
N SER A 16 24.19 -15.61 29.02
CA SER A 16 24.04 -16.02 27.62
C SER A 16 22.89 -15.28 26.96
N SER A 17 23.21 -14.50 25.92
CA SER A 17 22.24 -13.95 24.99
C SER A 17 21.36 -15.09 24.48
N VAL A 18 20.07 -15.04 24.83
CA VAL A 18 19.05 -15.82 24.14
C VAL A 18 19.18 -15.47 22.67
N ALA A 19 19.69 -16.41 21.88
CA ALA A 19 19.54 -16.37 20.44
C ALA A 19 18.04 -16.46 20.18
N THR A 20 17.41 -15.36 19.78
CA THR A 20 16.06 -15.37 19.24
C THR A 20 16.15 -15.92 17.81
N PRO A 21 15.61 -17.12 17.50
CA PRO A 21 15.35 -17.50 16.14
C PRO A 21 13.92 -17.08 15.76
N LEU A 22 13.72 -16.76 14.49
CA LEU A 22 12.48 -16.29 13.83
C LEU A 22 12.21 -14.78 13.97
N GLY A 23 11.91 -14.06 12.89
CA GLY A 23 11.59 -14.50 11.54
C GLY A 23 11.84 -13.39 10.53
N ASN A 24 11.98 -13.78 9.28
CA ASN A 24 11.87 -12.89 8.13
C ASN A 24 10.71 -11.92 8.38
N GLY A 25 11.02 -10.64 8.53
CA GLY A 25 10.03 -9.58 8.43
C GLY A 25 9.50 -9.57 7.01
N GLN A 26 8.51 -10.43 6.72
CA GLN A 26 7.51 -10.13 5.72
C GLN A 26 6.90 -8.81 6.19
N HIS A 27 7.36 -7.69 5.64
CA HIS A 27 6.64 -6.42 5.74
C HIS A 27 5.23 -6.73 5.25
N THR A 28 4.28 -6.79 6.19
CA THR A 28 2.89 -7.00 5.82
C THR A 28 2.45 -5.71 5.15
N HIS A 29 1.64 -5.82 4.09
CA HIS A 29 1.13 -4.65 3.38
C HIS A 29 0.42 -3.67 4.33
N GLU A 30 -0.02 -4.17 5.49
CA GLU A 30 -0.66 -3.46 6.60
C GLU A 30 0.26 -2.44 7.31
N ASP A 31 1.59 -2.61 7.25
CA ASP A 31 2.54 -1.72 7.93
C ASP A 31 2.80 -0.42 7.13
N ASN A 32 2.32 -0.35 5.89
CA ASN A 32 2.48 0.84 5.06
C ASN A 32 1.44 1.92 5.45
N PRO A 33 1.84 3.16 5.74
CA PRO A 33 0.91 4.22 6.15
C PRO A 33 -0.18 4.54 5.10
N ASN A 34 0.05 4.20 3.83
CA ASN A 34 -0.90 4.41 2.74
C ASN A 34 -1.82 3.19 2.49
N HIS A 35 -1.67 2.09 3.24
CA HIS A 35 -2.43 0.85 3.02
C HIS A 35 -3.95 1.09 2.96
N LEU A 36 -4.47 1.87 3.91
CA LEU A 36 -5.90 2.17 3.99
C LEU A 36 -6.41 2.93 2.74
N VAL A 37 -5.58 3.79 2.16
CA VAL A 37 -5.92 4.52 0.93
C VAL A 37 -6.01 3.54 -0.24
N TYR A 38 -5.02 2.66 -0.41
CA TYR A 38 -5.05 1.65 -1.46
C TYR A 38 -6.25 0.71 -1.35
N LYS A 39 -6.59 0.28 -0.13
CA LYS A 39 -7.76 -0.56 0.12
C LYS A 39 -9.07 0.12 -0.29
N LYS A 40 -9.22 1.41 0.01
CA LYS A 40 -10.38 2.20 -0.44
C LYS A 40 -10.41 2.37 -1.97
N MET A 41 -9.26 2.60 -2.58
CA MET A 41 -9.14 2.70 -4.04
C MET A 41 -9.52 1.37 -4.71
N GLU A 42 -9.10 0.24 -4.16
CA GLU A 42 -9.45 -1.10 -4.65
C GLU A 42 -10.95 -1.32 -4.68
N THR A 43 -11.67 -0.99 -3.59
CA THR A 43 -13.14 -1.05 -3.56
C THR A 43 -13.81 -0.19 -4.65
N ILE A 44 -13.24 0.97 -4.99
CA ILE A 44 -13.75 1.80 -6.09
C ILE A 44 -13.48 1.12 -7.43
N ILE A 45 -12.28 0.59 -7.64
CA ILE A 45 -11.88 -0.10 -8.87
C ILE A 45 -12.70 -1.39 -9.09
N GLU A 46 -13.06 -2.12 -8.03
CA GLU A 46 -13.98 -3.27 -8.10
C GLU A 46 -15.35 -2.84 -8.65
N ARG A 47 -15.91 -1.73 -8.15
CA ARG A 47 -17.19 -1.18 -8.63
C ARG A 47 -17.09 -0.66 -10.06
N MET A 48 -15.96 -0.08 -10.45
CA MET A 48 -15.73 0.39 -11.82
C MET A 48 -15.72 -0.74 -12.85
N GLN A 49 -15.43 -1.97 -12.42
CA GLN A 49 -15.36 -3.15 -13.29
C GLN A 49 -16.69 -3.91 -13.41
N ASP A 50 -17.74 -3.49 -12.70
CA ASP A 50 -19.05 -4.13 -12.78
C ASP A 50 -19.58 -4.10 -14.23
N GLU A 51 -20.05 -5.25 -14.73
CA GLU A 51 -20.46 -5.39 -16.14
C GLU A 51 -21.69 -4.53 -16.49
N SER A 52 -22.51 -4.18 -15.49
CA SER A 52 -23.80 -3.50 -15.68
C SER A 52 -23.77 -2.02 -15.27
N THR A 53 -23.01 -1.70 -14.24
CA THR A 53 -22.98 -0.40 -13.57
C THR A 53 -21.59 0.26 -13.58
N GLY A 54 -20.57 -0.45 -14.05
CA GLY A 54 -19.18 0.02 -14.12
C GLY A 54 -18.93 1.04 -15.22
N VAL A 55 -17.65 1.35 -15.44
CA VAL A 55 -17.22 2.25 -16.51
C VAL A 55 -17.35 1.53 -17.86
N PRO A 56 -17.99 2.12 -18.89
CA PRO A 56 -18.19 1.46 -20.17
C PRO A 56 -16.87 1.25 -20.90
N VAL A 57 -16.52 -0.01 -21.12
CA VAL A 57 -15.32 -0.43 -21.86
C VAL A 57 -15.70 -0.82 -23.29
N ARG A 58 -14.92 -0.34 -24.26
CA ARG A 58 -15.16 -0.57 -25.68
C ARG A 58 -13.87 -0.86 -26.42
N THR A 59 -14.01 -1.44 -27.61
CA THR A 59 -12.91 -1.48 -28.57
C THR A 59 -13.05 -0.34 -29.56
N VAL A 60 -12.04 0.50 -29.68
CA VAL A 60 -12.02 1.59 -30.67
C VAL A 60 -11.25 1.16 -31.92
N LYS A 61 -11.70 1.65 -33.08
CA LYS A 61 -11.05 1.43 -34.38
C LYS A 61 -10.72 2.76 -35.03
N SER A 62 -9.46 2.95 -35.39
CA SER A 62 -9.01 3.98 -36.32
C SER A 62 -8.61 3.31 -37.64
N PHE A 63 -8.42 4.10 -38.71
CA PHE A 63 -8.28 3.67 -40.11
C PHE A 63 -7.31 2.47 -40.33
N MET A 64 -6.35 2.24 -39.44
CA MET A 64 -5.47 1.06 -39.45
C MET A 64 -5.18 0.41 -38.07
N SER A 65 -5.83 0.87 -36.99
CA SER A 65 -5.52 0.41 -35.62
C SER A 65 -6.79 0.02 -34.86
N LYS A 66 -6.71 -1.02 -34.05
CA LYS A 66 -7.78 -1.47 -33.14
C LYS A 66 -7.21 -1.56 -31.73
N VAL A 67 -7.82 -0.83 -30.79
CA VAL A 67 -7.40 -0.87 -29.38
C VAL A 67 -8.54 -1.44 -28.55
N PRO A 68 -8.41 -2.69 -28.08
CA PRO A 68 -9.42 -3.30 -27.23
C PRO A 68 -9.37 -2.73 -25.81
N SER A 69 -10.46 -2.94 -25.08
CA SER A 69 -10.53 -2.71 -23.64
C SER A 69 -10.16 -1.30 -23.18
N VAL A 70 -10.70 -0.28 -23.86
CA VAL A 70 -10.49 1.12 -23.50
C VAL A 70 -11.79 1.81 -23.07
N PHE A 71 -11.65 2.84 -22.24
CA PHE A 71 -12.69 3.80 -21.88
C PHE A 71 -12.14 5.23 -22.04
N THR A 72 -13.02 6.23 -22.10
CA THR A 72 -12.58 7.63 -22.18
C THR A 72 -12.52 8.28 -20.80
N GLY A 73 -11.76 9.37 -20.67
CA GLY A 73 -11.76 10.17 -19.43
C GLY A 73 -13.15 10.71 -19.08
N GLN A 74 -13.98 11.04 -20.07
CA GLN A 74 -15.36 11.46 -19.83
C GLN A 74 -16.22 10.34 -19.24
N ASP A 75 -16.07 9.10 -19.71
CA ASP A 75 -16.78 7.95 -19.14
C ASP A 75 -16.42 7.77 -17.67
N LEU A 76 -15.13 7.90 -17.33
CA LEU A 76 -14.64 7.81 -15.96
C LEU A 76 -15.23 8.91 -15.07
N VAL A 77 -15.13 10.17 -15.48
CA VAL A 77 -15.67 11.31 -14.70
C VAL A 77 -17.18 11.16 -14.50
N SER A 78 -17.92 10.83 -15.56
CA SER A 78 -19.37 10.64 -15.49
C SER A 78 -19.75 9.50 -14.54
N TRP A 79 -18.97 8.43 -14.51
CA TRP A 79 -19.19 7.32 -13.58
C TRP A 79 -18.93 7.75 -12.13
N MET A 80 -17.83 8.47 -11.87
CA MET A 80 -17.50 8.94 -10.51
C MET A 80 -18.58 9.87 -9.96
N MET A 81 -19.04 10.84 -10.74
CA MET A 81 -20.11 11.77 -10.34
C MET A 81 -21.40 11.03 -9.94
N ARG A 82 -21.75 9.94 -10.62
CA ARG A 82 -22.96 9.15 -10.34
C ARG A 82 -22.82 8.20 -9.14
N ASN A 83 -21.64 7.62 -8.94
CA ASN A 83 -21.45 6.49 -8.01
C ASN A 83 -20.74 6.85 -6.71
N LEU A 84 -20.10 8.01 -6.63
CA LEU A 84 -19.30 8.45 -5.49
C LEU A 84 -19.84 9.72 -4.81
N ASP A 85 -21.05 10.18 -5.17
CA ASP A 85 -21.70 11.37 -4.59
C ASP A 85 -20.80 12.62 -4.66
N VAL A 86 -20.20 12.82 -5.84
CA VAL A 86 -19.30 13.96 -6.11
C VAL A 86 -20.13 15.07 -6.76
N GLU A 87 -20.40 16.14 -6.02
CA GLU A 87 -21.01 17.37 -6.54
C GLU A 87 -19.93 18.28 -7.16
N ASP A 88 -20.31 19.02 -8.22
CA ASP A 88 -19.45 20.05 -8.82
C ASP A 88 -19.42 21.25 -7.83
N GLN A 89 -18.24 21.62 -7.35
CA GLN A 89 -18.06 22.71 -6.37
C GLN A 89 -18.14 24.10 -7.01
#